data_AF-B0MXT2-F1
#
_entry.id   AF-B0MXT2-F1
#
_cell.length_a   1.000
_cell.length_b   1.000
_cell.length_c   1.000
_cell.angle_alpha   90.00
_cell.angle_beta   90.00
_cell.angle_gamma   90.00
#
_symmetry.space_group_name_H-M   'P 1'
#
loop_
_entity.id
_entity.type
_entity.pdbx_description
1 polymer ?
#
loop_
_entity_poly.entity_id
_entity_poly.type
_entity_poly.pdbx_seq_one_letter_code
_entity_poly.pdbx_strand_id
1 'polypeptide(L)' 'MKFFYIFATYIQIIIRIMKNLVEKINAEYEVFVSNANAQVEKGNKAAGTRARKAALELSKLMKEFRKVSVEASK' A
#
# COMPACT_ATOMS: atom_id res chain seq x y z
N MET A 1 31.18 17.62 -3.75
CA MET A 1 30.63 16.74 -4.81
C MET A 1 30.05 15.43 -4.27
N LYS A 2 30.82 14.60 -3.54
CA LYS A 2 30.35 13.26 -3.08
C LYS A 2 29.15 13.28 -2.11
N PHE A 3 29.08 14.28 -1.23
CA PHE A 3 27.97 14.46 -0.27
C PHE A 3 26.62 14.73 -0.96
N PHE A 4 26.62 15.56 -2.00
CA PHE A 4 25.41 15.90 -2.76
C PHE A 4 24.84 14.66 -3.49
N TYR A 5 25.72 13.81 -4.03
CA TYR A 5 25.32 12.57 -4.70
C TYR A 5 24.65 11.59 -3.73
N ILE A 6 25.17 11.46 -2.51
CA ILE A 6 24.60 10.58 -1.48
C ILE A 6 23.18 11.03 -1.10
N PHE A 7 22.99 12.33 -0.85
CA PHE A 7 21.67 12.89 -0.52
C PHE A 7 20.66 12.72 -1.67
N ALA A 8 21.07 12.99 -2.91
CA ALA A 8 20.23 12.78 -4.07
C ALA A 8 19.82 11.31 -4.25
N THR A 9 20.74 10.37 -4.05
CA THR A 9 20.43 8.93 -4.12
C THR A 9 19.48 8.48 -3.02
N TYR A 10 19.59 9.03 -1.81
CA TYR A 10 18.69 8.72 -0.70
C TYR A 10 17.24 9.12 -1.01
N ILE A 11 17.02 10.35 -1.49
CA ILE A 11 15.69 10.84 -1.90
C ILE A 11 15.09 9.94 -2.98
N GLN A 12 15.88 9.57 -4.00
CA GLN A 12 15.41 8.69 -5.07
C GLN A 12 14.99 7.31 -4.56
N ILE A 13 15.71 6.75 -3.58
CA ILE A 13 15.36 5.47 -2.95
C ILE A 13 14.01 5.57 -2.22
N ILE A 14 13.79 6.61 -1.43
CA ILE A 14 12.54 6.83 -0.69
C ILE A 14 11.35 6.99 -1.64
N ILE A 15 11.50 7.80 -2.70
CA ILE A 15 10.47 7.95 -3.74
C ILE A 15 10.13 6.61 -4.38
N ARG A 16 11.13 5.78 -4.68
CA ARG A 16 10.91 4.44 -5.25
C ARG A 16 10.16 3.52 -4.28
N ILE A 17 10.50 3.54 -2.99
CA ILE A 17 9.81 2.76 -1.96
C ILE A 17 8.34 3.19 -1.85
N MET A 18 8.07 4.51 -1.78
CA MET A 18 6.70 5.02 -1.70
C MET A 18 5.88 4.66 -2.94
N LYS A 19 6.45 4.78 -4.14
CA LYS A 19 5.78 4.34 -5.39
C LYS A 19 5.37 2.87 -5.33
N ASN A 20 6.28 2.00 -4.89
CA ASN A 20 5.97 0.58 -4.76
C ASN A 20 4.89 0.28 -3.71
N LEU A 21 4.85 1.05 -2.61
CA LEU A 21 3.78 0.94 -1.61
C LEU A 21 2.43 1.34 -2.20
N VAL A 22 2.37 2.43 -2.97
CA VAL A 22 1.13 2.88 -3.65
C VAL A 22 0.64 1.83 -4.65
N GLU A 23 1.54 1.24 -5.44
CA GLU A 23 1.19 0.16 -6.38
C GLU A 23 0.57 -1.04 -5.64
N LYS A 24 1.18 -1.48 -4.54
CA LYS A 24 0.67 -2.59 -3.71
C LYS A 24 -0.68 -2.25 -3.08
N ILE A 25 -0.86 -1.02 -2.59
CA ILE A 25 -2.13 -0.56 -2.02
C ILE A 25 -3.23 -0.60 -3.08
N ASN A 26 -2.97 -0.12 -4.29
CA ASN A 26 -3.96 -0.13 -5.36
C ASN A 26 -4.36 -1.56 -5.74
N ALA A 27 -3.38 -2.46 -5.89
CA ALA A 27 -3.65 -3.87 -6.19
C ALA A 27 -4.51 -4.54 -5.11
N GLU A 28 -4.17 -4.35 -3.82
CA GLU A 28 -4.94 -4.96 -2.73
C GLU A 28 -6.31 -4.30 -2.55
N TYR A 29 -6.44 -3.00 -2.90
CA TYR A 29 -7.71 -2.28 -2.89
C TYR A 29 -8.68 -2.84 -3.93
N GLU A 30 -8.21 -3.13 -5.14
CA GLU A 30 -9.03 -3.78 -6.17
C GLU A 30 -9.52 -5.16 -5.71
N VAL A 31 -8.63 -5.96 -5.09
CA VAL A 31 -9.00 -7.26 -4.50
C VAL A 31 -10.05 -7.08 -3.40
N PHE A 32 -9.88 -6.10 -2.52
CA PHE A 32 -10.83 -5.79 -1.46
C PHE A 32 -12.20 -5.44 -2.05
N VAL A 33 -12.28 -4.44 -2.94
CA VAL A 33 -13.54 -3.94 -3.51
C VAL A 33 -14.29 -5.05 -4.25
N SER A 34 -13.59 -5.79 -5.12
CA SER A 34 -14.20 -6.89 -5.89
C SER A 34 -14.85 -7.94 -4.97
N ASN A 35 -14.13 -8.37 -3.95
CA ASN A 35 -14.61 -9.40 -3.03
C ASN A 35 -15.67 -8.86 -2.04
N ALA A 36 -15.53 -7.61 -1.59
CA ALA A 36 -16.50 -6.96 -0.71
C ALA A 36 -17.84 -6.80 -1.42
N ASN A 37 -17.85 -6.31 -2.66
CA ASN A 37 -19.08 -6.19 -3.45
C ASN A 37 -19.73 -7.55 -3.69
N ALA A 38 -18.95 -8.58 -4.04
CA ALA A 38 -19.47 -9.94 -4.18
C ALA A 38 -20.06 -10.50 -2.87
N GLN A 39 -19.52 -10.14 -1.71
CA GLN A 39 -20.11 -10.48 -0.42
C GLN A 39 -21.41 -9.72 -0.17
N VAL A 40 -21.44 -8.40 -0.39
CA VAL A 40 -22.58 -7.52 -0.08
C VAL A 40 -23.76 -7.79 -1.00
N GLU A 41 -23.52 -7.92 -2.31
CA GLU A 41 -24.59 -8.06 -3.30
C GLU A 41 -25.11 -9.49 -3.43
N LYS A 42 -24.20 -10.47 -3.32
CA LYS A 42 -24.52 -11.89 -3.64
C LYS A 42 -24.44 -12.81 -2.42
N GLY A 43 -24.17 -12.28 -1.23
CA GLY A 43 -24.02 -13.08 0.00
C GLY A 43 -22.84 -14.06 -0.03
N ASN A 44 -21.87 -13.87 -0.92
CA ASN A 44 -20.77 -14.83 -1.11
C ASN A 44 -19.82 -14.83 0.11
N LYS A 45 -19.96 -15.86 0.97
CA LYS A 45 -19.17 -16.01 2.20
C LYS A 45 -17.67 -16.14 1.95
N ALA A 46 -17.26 -16.85 0.89
CA ALA A 46 -15.86 -17.03 0.55
C ALA A 46 -15.21 -15.72 0.09
N ALA A 47 -15.94 -14.91 -0.71
CA ALA A 47 -15.53 -13.56 -1.05
C ALA A 47 -15.35 -12.71 0.21
N GLY A 48 -16.25 -12.83 1.19
CA GLY A 48 -16.09 -12.12 2.45
C GLY A 48 -14.83 -12.47 3.24
N THR A 49 -14.39 -13.73 3.24
CA THR A 49 -13.10 -14.10 3.85
C THR A 49 -11.93 -13.45 3.11
N ARG A 50 -11.97 -13.41 1.77
CA ARG A 50 -10.93 -12.76 0.95
C ARG A 50 -10.91 -11.24 1.15
N ALA A 51 -12.07 -10.60 1.20
CA ALA A 51 -12.19 -9.16 1.48
C ALA A 51 -11.60 -8.79 2.85
N ARG A 52 -11.86 -9.59 3.89
CA ARG A 52 -11.25 -9.38 5.22
C ARG A 52 -9.73 -9.51 5.19
N LYS A 53 -9.20 -10.51 4.47
CA LYS A 53 -7.74 -10.67 4.31
C LYS A 53 -7.13 -9.45 3.61
N ALA A 54 -7.74 -8.99 2.52
CA ALA A 54 -7.29 -7.81 1.78
C ALA A 54 -7.34 -6.54 2.63
N ALA A 55 -8.41 -6.35 3.42
CA ALA A 55 -8.53 -5.23 4.35
C ALA A 55 -7.42 -5.21 5.42
N LEU A 56 -7.01 -6.38 5.93
CA LEU A 56 -5.91 -6.49 6.88
C LEU A 56 -4.57 -6.11 6.25
N GLU A 57 -4.29 -6.54 5.03
CA GLU A 57 -3.07 -6.18 4.32
C GLU A 57 -3.04 -4.70 3.93
N LEU A 58 -4.16 -4.14 3.45
CA LEU A 58 -4.30 -2.70 3.21
C LEU A 58 -3.98 -1.87 4.46
N SER A 59 -4.48 -2.27 5.63
CA SER A 59 -4.20 -1.58 6.88
C SER A 59 -2.70 -1.51 7.21
N LYS A 60 -1.96 -2.59 6.93
CA LYS A 60 -0.50 -2.63 7.12
C LYS A 60 0.20 -1.72 6.12
N LEU A 61 -0.14 -1.84 4.83
CA LEU A 61 0.46 -1.05 3.76
C LEU A 61 0.22 0.45 3.93
N MET A 62 -0.97 0.85 4.36
CA MET A 62 -1.30 2.26 4.64
C MET A 62 -0.48 2.82 5.81
N LYS A 63 -0.28 2.01 6.87
CA LYS A 63 0.58 2.40 8.00
C LYS A 63 2.05 2.53 7.58
N GLU A 64 2.54 1.61 6.76
CA GLU A 64 3.90 1.66 6.22
C GLU A 64 4.11 2.88 5.34
N PHE A 65 3.17 3.15 4.42
CA PHE A 65 3.19 4.35 3.59
C PHE A 65 3.25 5.62 4.44
N ARG A 66 2.40 5.73 5.47
CA ARG A 66 2.42 6.86 6.40
C ARG A 66 3.79 7.02 7.07
N LYS A 67 4.39 5.92 7.56
CA LYS A 67 5.70 5.95 8.21
C LYS A 67 6.79 6.45 7.27
N VAL A 68 6.91 5.84 6.09
CA VAL A 68 7.93 6.21 5.09
C VAL A 68 7.75 7.64 4.61
N SER A 69 6.50 8.08 4.39
CA SER A 69 6.20 9.46 3.99
C SER A 69 6.63 10.50 5.04
N VAL A 70 6.51 10.17 6.33
CA VAL A 70 6.95 11.06 7.41
C VAL A 70 8.48 11.08 7.51
N GLU A 71 9.15 9.94 7.34
CA GLU A 71 10.62 9.86 7.30
C GLU A 71 11.20 10.63 6.11
N ALA A 72 10.53 10.60 4.96
CA ALA A 72 10.91 11.35 3.76
C ALA A 72 10.89 12.88 3.95
N SER A 73 10.11 13.36 4.93
CA SER A 73 9.91 14.79 5.19
C SER A 73 10.82 15.35 6.28
N LYS A 74 11.76 14.54 6.80
CA LYS A 74 12.74 14.92 7.83
C LYS A 74 14.11 15.14 7.20
#